data_AF-A0A922SBM2-F1
#
_entry.id   AF-A0A922SBM2-F1
#
_cell.length_a   1.000
_cell.length_b   1.000
_cell.length_c   1.000
_cell.angle_alpha   90.00
_cell.angle_beta   90.00
_cell.angle_gamma   90.00
#
_symmetry.space_group_name_H-M   'P 1'
#
loop_
_entity.id
_entity.type
_entity.pdbx_description
1 polymer ?
#
loop_
_entity_poly.entity_id
_entity_poly.type
_entity_poly.pdbx_seq_one_letter_code
_entity_poly.pdbx_strand_id
1 'polypeptide(L)'
;MIAAKQPNYGLDAELYYVREGVVNKYATGFTVPVPAHIADLEFMWQALGGRPLPYVMGIDYESRGAMLPPQVNISERGFVPTTLQTFRVRLPCSGTRSAEILVTMQLNISAPDRAHKDVRLVFKRNKICLKGLSTVVTHNETARLAGDASQNSSGVLFAAGGCAAAALALLTAAAAAGTLYKRGSKARHHDSIQ
;
A
#
# COMPACT_ATOMS: atom_id res chain seq x y z
N MET A 1 -12.76 -21.33 -1.01
CA MET A 1 -11.63 -20.51 -0.56
C MET A 1 -12.02 -19.05 -0.67
N ILE A 2 -11.72 -18.24 0.34
CA ILE A 2 -11.96 -16.79 0.34
C ILE A 2 -10.78 -16.11 1.04
N ALA A 3 -10.16 -15.14 0.38
CA ALA A 3 -9.02 -14.38 0.90
C ALA A 3 -9.13 -12.91 0.49
N ALA A 4 -8.60 -12.00 1.32
CA ALA A 4 -8.40 -10.60 0.94
C ALA A 4 -6.95 -10.37 0.54
N LYS A 5 -6.74 -9.63 -0.55
CA LYS A 5 -5.42 -9.09 -0.89
C LYS A 5 -5.15 -7.87 -0.02
N GLN A 6 -3.94 -7.75 0.50
CA GLN A 6 -3.54 -6.58 1.27
C GLN A 6 -2.95 -5.51 0.34
N PRO A 7 -3.53 -4.30 0.29
CA PRO A 7 -2.97 -3.21 -0.47
C PRO A 7 -1.72 -2.67 0.25
N ASN A 8 -0.55 -3.11 -0.21
CA ASN A 8 0.79 -2.56 0.01
C ASN A 8 1.22 -2.24 1.46
N TYR A 9 1.59 -3.29 2.20
CA TYR A 9 2.50 -3.18 3.37
C TYR A 9 3.95 -3.60 3.06
N GLY A 10 4.35 -3.62 1.78
CA GLY A 10 5.67 -4.11 1.37
C GLY A 10 5.85 -5.63 1.43
N LEU A 11 4.76 -6.37 1.69
CA LEU A 11 4.66 -7.82 1.66
C LEU A 11 3.42 -8.18 0.83
N ASP A 12 3.58 -9.04 -0.18
CA ASP A 12 2.46 -9.63 -0.89
C ASP A 12 1.84 -10.71 0.01
N ALA A 13 0.86 -10.29 0.81
CA ALA A 13 0.24 -11.13 1.83
C ALA A 13 -1.27 -11.24 1.59
N GLU A 14 -1.74 -12.48 1.57
CA GLU A 14 -3.16 -12.81 1.50
C GLU A 14 -3.70 -13.18 2.88
N LEU A 15 -4.78 -12.52 3.31
CA LEU A 15 -5.49 -12.90 4.53
C LEU A 15 -6.60 -13.89 4.19
N TYR A 16 -6.40 -15.16 4.54
CA TYR A 16 -7.38 -16.22 4.30
C TYR A 16 -8.49 -16.21 5.35
N TYR A 17 -9.74 -16.07 4.90
CA TYR A 17 -10.95 -16.21 5.71
C TYR A 17 -11.54 -17.61 5.62
N VAL A 18 -11.43 -18.26 4.46
CA VAL A 18 -11.81 -19.65 4.25
C VAL A 18 -10.72 -20.36 3.46
N ARG A 19 -10.18 -21.44 4.02
CA ARG A 19 -9.23 -22.32 3.34
C ARG A 19 -9.79 -23.74 3.41
N GLU A 20 -9.88 -24.41 2.25
CA GLU A 20 -10.37 -25.79 2.16
C GLU A 20 -11.75 -26.02 2.83
N GLY A 21 -12.64 -25.01 2.74
CA GLY A 21 -13.98 -25.09 3.34
C GLY A 21 -14.04 -24.79 4.84
N VAL A 22 -12.89 -24.59 5.50
CA VAL A 22 -12.82 -24.25 6.93
C VAL A 22 -12.71 -22.74 7.11
N VAL A 23 -13.56 -22.19 7.98
CA VAL A 23 -13.54 -20.77 8.34
C VAL A 23 -12.39 -20.49 9.31
N ASN A 24 -11.54 -19.54 8.96
CA ASN A 24 -10.50 -19.01 9.84
C ASN A 24 -11.12 -17.99 10.83
N LYS A 25 -11.49 -18.48 12.02
CA LYS A 25 -12.11 -17.66 13.07
C LYS A 25 -11.24 -16.49 13.53
N TYR A 26 -9.91 -16.64 13.48
CA TYR A 26 -8.98 -15.56 13.81
C TYR A 26 -9.15 -14.41 12.82
N ALA A 27 -9.12 -14.68 11.51
CA ALA A 27 -9.26 -13.64 10.49
C ALA A 27 -10.58 -12.87 10.58
N THR A 28 -11.67 -13.50 11.00
CA THR A 28 -12.98 -12.84 11.18
C THR A 28 -13.11 -12.00 12.47
N GLY A 29 -12.18 -12.16 13.42
CA GLY A 29 -12.20 -11.44 14.69
C GLY A 29 -11.59 -10.04 14.65
N PHE A 30 -10.75 -9.76 13.65
CA PHE A 30 -10.01 -8.51 13.55
C PHE A 30 -10.76 -7.46 12.74
N THR A 31 -10.69 -6.22 13.22
CA THR A 31 -11.00 -5.03 12.41
C THR A 31 -9.71 -4.54 11.78
N VAL A 32 -9.60 -4.67 10.45
CA VAL A 32 -8.36 -4.27 9.75
C VAL A 32 -8.45 -2.79 9.35
N PRO A 33 -7.46 -1.95 9.68
CA PRO A 33 -7.45 -0.55 9.26
C PRO A 33 -7.27 -0.44 7.75
N VAL A 34 -7.97 0.52 7.15
CA VAL A 34 -7.85 0.87 5.72
C VAL A 34 -7.40 2.33 5.63
N PRO A 35 -6.16 2.59 5.16
CA PRO A 35 -5.61 3.94 5.04
C PRO A 35 -6.46 4.88 4.18
N ALA A 36 -6.27 6.18 4.37
CA ALA A 36 -7.10 7.20 3.75
C ALA A 36 -7.06 7.20 2.21
N HIS A 37 -5.89 6.94 1.63
CA HIS A 37 -5.68 6.89 0.18
C HIS A 37 -6.13 5.57 -0.49
N ILE A 38 -6.36 4.51 0.29
CA ILE A 38 -6.85 3.23 -0.24
C ILE A 38 -8.37 3.26 -0.24
N ALA A 39 -8.95 3.20 -1.43
CA ALA A 39 -10.40 3.10 -1.62
C ALA A 39 -10.85 1.69 -1.97
N ASP A 40 -10.02 0.90 -2.64
CA ASP A 40 -10.41 -0.38 -3.23
C ASP A 40 -9.86 -1.55 -2.41
N LEU A 41 -10.76 -2.44 -1.99
CA LEU A 41 -10.44 -3.70 -1.31
C LEU A 41 -10.74 -4.87 -2.25
N GLU A 42 -9.76 -5.74 -2.49
CA GLU A 42 -9.90 -6.90 -3.35
C GLU A 42 -10.05 -8.19 -2.55
N PHE A 43 -11.02 -9.00 -2.95
CA PHE A 43 -11.32 -10.29 -2.36
C PHE A 43 -11.29 -11.36 -3.44
N MET A 44 -10.47 -12.39 -3.22
CA MET A 44 -10.40 -13.57 -4.04
C MET A 44 -11.31 -14.64 -3.46
N TRP A 45 -12.04 -15.33 -4.34
CA TRP A 45 -12.98 -16.36 -3.92
C TRP A 45 -13.14 -17.44 -4.98
N GLN A 46 -13.46 -18.64 -4.50
CA GLN A 46 -13.71 -19.82 -5.32
C GLN A 46 -14.48 -20.88 -4.53
N ALA A 47 -15.47 -21.50 -5.16
CA ALA A 47 -16.11 -22.73 -4.69
C ALA A 47 -15.26 -23.95 -5.08
N LEU A 48 -14.71 -24.65 -4.08
CA LEU A 48 -13.81 -25.78 -4.31
C LEU A 48 -14.55 -27.10 -4.62
N GLY A 49 -15.85 -27.19 -4.32
CA GLY A 49 -16.66 -28.40 -4.51
C GLY A 49 -17.13 -28.65 -5.95
N GLY A 50 -16.54 -27.96 -6.94
CA GLY A 50 -16.88 -28.13 -8.37
C GLY A 50 -18.28 -27.64 -8.78
N ARG A 51 -19.06 -27.06 -7.85
CA ARG A 51 -20.39 -26.48 -8.11
C ARG A 51 -20.46 -25.05 -7.55
N PRO A 52 -21.12 -24.11 -8.24
CA PRO A 52 -21.34 -22.78 -7.70
C PRO A 52 -22.17 -22.82 -6.40
N LEU A 53 -21.83 -21.97 -5.44
CA LEU A 53 -22.52 -21.92 -4.15
C LEU A 53 -23.35 -20.64 -4.04
N PRO A 54 -24.65 -20.69 -3.70
CA PRO A 54 -25.46 -19.49 -3.52
C PRO A 54 -24.88 -18.59 -2.42
N TYR A 55 -24.88 -17.28 -2.64
CA TYR A 55 -24.50 -16.32 -1.61
C TYR A 55 -25.48 -15.15 -1.49
N VAL A 56 -25.44 -14.52 -0.32
CA VAL A 56 -26.03 -13.21 -0.03
C VAL A 56 -24.96 -12.33 0.62
N MET A 57 -24.76 -11.12 0.08
CA MET A 57 -23.80 -10.13 0.56
C MET A 57 -24.52 -8.88 1.07
N GLY A 58 -24.07 -8.35 2.21
CA GLY A 58 -24.51 -7.07 2.75
C GLY A 58 -23.34 -6.23 3.24
N ILE A 59 -23.49 -4.91 3.22
CA ILE A 59 -22.50 -3.97 3.74
C ILE A 59 -23.21 -2.95 4.63
N ASP A 60 -22.77 -2.88 5.88
CA ASP A 60 -23.23 -1.91 6.87
C ASP A 60 -22.10 -0.91 7.19
N TYR A 61 -22.43 0.36 7.27
CA TYR A 61 -21.49 1.44 7.56
C TYR A 61 -22.22 2.69 8.04
N GLU A 62 -21.54 3.50 8.85
CA GLU A 62 -22.04 4.81 9.27
C GLU A 62 -21.23 5.91 8.59
N SER A 63 -21.81 6.63 7.62
CA SER A 63 -21.10 7.64 6.81
C SER A 63 -20.40 8.73 7.63
N ARG A 64 -21.06 9.23 8.69
CA ARG A 64 -20.70 10.44 9.46
C ARG A 64 -20.40 11.70 8.60
N GLY A 65 -20.80 11.68 7.32
CA GLY A 65 -20.44 12.69 6.30
C GLY A 65 -19.01 12.59 5.76
N ALA A 66 -18.21 11.62 6.22
CA ALA A 66 -16.80 11.44 5.82
C ALA A 66 -16.61 10.41 4.70
N MET A 67 -17.59 9.52 4.49
CA MET A 67 -17.55 8.46 3.47
C MET A 67 -18.86 8.43 2.68
N LEU A 68 -18.76 8.24 1.35
CA LEU A 68 -19.91 8.01 0.49
C LEU A 68 -20.33 6.52 0.53
N PRO A 69 -21.49 6.15 -0.03
CA PRO A 69 -21.91 4.75 -0.07
C PRO A 69 -20.85 3.81 -0.67
N PRO A 70 -20.54 2.68 0.01
CA PRO A 70 -19.69 1.65 -0.54
C PRO A 70 -20.21 1.14 -1.88
N GLN A 71 -19.30 0.79 -2.78
CA GLN A 71 -19.64 0.22 -4.09
C GLN A 71 -19.05 -1.18 -4.20
N VAL A 72 -19.80 -2.12 -4.74
CA VAL A 72 -19.36 -3.50 -4.94
C VAL A 72 -19.61 -3.91 -6.39
N ASN A 73 -18.69 -4.67 -6.98
CA ASN A 73 -18.78 -5.11 -8.37
C ASN A 73 -19.40 -6.51 -8.54
N ILE A 74 -20.22 -6.94 -7.58
CA ILE A 74 -21.04 -8.15 -7.61
C ILE A 74 -22.44 -7.83 -7.09
N SER A 75 -23.42 -8.66 -7.41
CA SER A 75 -24.80 -8.49 -6.94
C SER A 75 -24.94 -8.81 -5.44
N GLU A 76 -26.01 -8.31 -4.80
CA GLU A 76 -26.34 -8.66 -3.41
C GLU A 76 -26.56 -10.18 -3.26
N ARG A 77 -27.13 -10.82 -4.29
CA ARG A 77 -27.38 -12.26 -4.34
C ARG A 77 -26.82 -12.84 -5.61
N GLY A 78 -26.18 -14.00 -5.53
CA GLY A 78 -25.61 -14.66 -6.69
C GLY A 78 -24.99 -16.00 -6.34
N PHE A 79 -24.00 -16.42 -7.13
CA PHE A 79 -23.26 -17.65 -6.91
C PHE A 79 -21.75 -17.41 -6.82
N VAL A 80 -21.09 -18.07 -5.87
CA VAL A 80 -19.63 -18.14 -5.78
C VAL A 80 -19.13 -18.95 -6.97
N PRO A 81 -18.19 -18.43 -7.77
CA PRO A 81 -17.71 -19.10 -8.98
C PRO A 81 -16.87 -20.33 -8.65
N THR A 82 -16.85 -21.31 -9.55
CA THR A 82 -16.01 -22.52 -9.44
C THR A 82 -14.57 -22.27 -9.89
N THR A 83 -14.33 -21.20 -10.64
CA THR A 83 -12.99 -20.68 -10.95
C THR A 83 -12.60 -19.56 -10.00
N LEU A 84 -11.30 -19.39 -9.77
CA LEU A 84 -10.79 -18.32 -8.94
C LEU A 84 -11.12 -16.97 -9.60
N GLN A 85 -11.90 -16.15 -8.91
CA GLN A 85 -12.24 -14.80 -9.35
C GLN A 85 -11.94 -13.79 -8.25
N THR A 86 -11.95 -12.50 -8.62
CA THR A 86 -11.79 -11.39 -7.68
C THR A 86 -12.99 -10.47 -7.77
N PHE A 87 -13.57 -10.13 -6.62
CA PHE A 87 -14.52 -9.02 -6.51
C PHE A 87 -13.90 -7.89 -5.68
N ARG A 88 -14.43 -6.69 -5.85
CA ARG A 88 -13.90 -5.46 -5.29
C ARG A 88 -14.97 -4.73 -4.50
N VAL A 89 -14.61 -4.29 -3.31
CA VAL A 89 -15.40 -3.39 -2.48
C VAL A 89 -14.68 -2.05 -2.40
N ARG A 90 -15.32 -0.99 -2.89
CA ARG A 90 -14.82 0.37 -2.85
C ARG A 90 -15.43 1.11 -1.65
N LEU A 91 -14.57 1.77 -0.86
CA LEU A 91 -14.88 2.56 0.33
C LEU A 91 -14.46 4.02 0.12
N PRO A 92 -15.26 4.81 -0.61
CA PRO A 92 -14.88 6.14 -1.06
C PRO A 92 -14.99 7.21 0.05
N CYS A 93 -13.88 7.86 0.42
CA CYS A 93 -13.90 9.03 1.29
C CYS A 93 -14.39 10.26 0.52
N SER A 94 -15.25 11.06 1.14
CA SER A 94 -15.77 12.31 0.56
C SER A 94 -14.73 13.43 0.50
N GLY A 95 -13.70 13.36 1.36
CA GLY A 95 -12.72 14.42 1.54
C GLY A 95 -13.24 15.64 2.31
N THR A 96 -14.49 15.66 2.76
CA THR A 96 -15.10 16.83 3.43
C THR A 96 -14.88 16.84 4.94
N ARG A 97 -14.70 15.67 5.55
CA ARG A 97 -14.56 15.48 7.00
C ARG A 97 -13.57 14.36 7.31
N SER A 98 -12.79 14.54 8.39
CA SER A 98 -11.96 13.48 8.95
C SER A 98 -12.77 12.62 9.92
N ALA A 99 -12.76 11.31 9.73
CA ALA A 99 -13.37 10.34 10.64
C ALA A 99 -12.86 8.93 10.35
N GLU A 100 -12.97 8.06 11.35
CA GLU A 100 -12.81 6.62 11.20
C GLU A 100 -14.19 5.96 11.10
N ILE A 101 -14.37 5.16 10.06
CA ILE A 101 -15.64 4.57 9.69
C ILE A 101 -15.52 3.06 9.77
N LEU A 102 -16.21 2.46 10.73
CA LEU A 102 -16.34 1.01 10.80
C LEU A 102 -17.28 0.55 9.67
N VAL A 103 -16.76 -0.33 8.82
CA VAL A 103 -17.48 -0.98 7.74
C VAL A 103 -17.54 -2.46 8.03
N THR A 104 -18.76 -3.00 8.08
CA THR A 104 -19.02 -4.43 8.29
C THR A 104 -19.59 -5.02 7.01
N MET A 105 -18.81 -5.89 6.37
CA MET A 105 -19.24 -6.62 5.18
C MET A 105 -19.60 -8.05 5.59
N GLN A 106 -20.82 -8.47 5.33
CA GLN A 106 -21.30 -9.81 5.63
C GLN A 106 -21.49 -10.59 4.33
N LEU A 107 -20.97 -11.82 4.28
CA LEU A 107 -21.15 -12.75 3.17
C LEU A 107 -21.65 -14.09 3.73
N ASN A 108 -22.88 -14.43 3.40
CA ASN A 108 -23.50 -15.70 3.76
C ASN A 108 -23.49 -16.61 2.53
N ILE A 109 -22.96 -17.82 2.66
CA ILE A 109 -22.88 -18.81 1.59
C ILE A 109 -23.66 -20.04 2.04
N SER A 110 -24.64 -20.44 1.24
CA SER A 110 -25.47 -21.61 1.54
C SER A 110 -24.79 -22.89 1.10
N ALA A 111 -24.88 -23.91 1.95
CA ALA A 111 -24.41 -25.25 1.63
C ALA A 111 -25.22 -25.86 0.46
N PRO A 112 -24.59 -26.65 -0.42
CA PRO A 112 -25.26 -27.27 -1.55
C PRO A 112 -26.16 -28.46 -1.14
N ASP A 113 -25.90 -29.05 0.02
CA ASP A 113 -26.63 -30.19 0.58
C ASP A 113 -26.78 -30.04 2.11
N ARG A 114 -27.54 -30.95 2.72
CA ARG A 114 -27.76 -30.97 4.18
C ARG A 114 -26.58 -31.55 4.97
N ALA A 115 -25.59 -32.12 4.30
CA ALA A 115 -24.41 -32.69 4.96
C ALA A 115 -23.42 -31.58 5.38
N HIS A 116 -23.47 -30.43 4.72
CA HIS A 116 -22.62 -29.28 5.01
C HIS A 116 -23.41 -28.16 5.70
N LYS A 117 -22.72 -27.33 6.49
CA LYS A 117 -23.30 -26.16 7.15
C LYS A 117 -23.11 -24.91 6.30
N ASP A 118 -24.09 -24.01 6.36
CA ASP A 118 -23.95 -22.66 5.81
C ASP A 118 -22.76 -21.94 6.43
N VAL A 119 -22.08 -21.16 5.61
CA VAL A 119 -20.89 -20.39 5.99
C VAL A 119 -21.28 -18.92 6.09
N ARG A 120 -21.11 -18.34 7.29
CA ARG A 120 -21.26 -16.90 7.52
C ARG A 120 -19.90 -16.25 7.75
N LEU A 121 -19.53 -15.34 6.88
CA LEU A 121 -18.31 -14.52 6.99
C LEU A 121 -18.68 -13.09 7.31
N VAL A 122 -17.94 -12.49 8.25
CA VAL A 122 -18.06 -11.09 8.61
C VAL A 122 -16.67 -10.48 8.52
N PHE A 123 -16.51 -9.52 7.63
CA PHE A 123 -15.28 -8.78 7.41
C PHE A 123 -15.45 -7.38 8.01
N LYS A 124 -14.59 -7.02 8.97
CA LYS A 124 -14.61 -5.70 9.60
C LYS A 124 -13.43 -4.88 9.11
N ARG A 125 -13.71 -3.67 8.63
CA ARG A 125 -12.70 -2.71 8.18
C ARG A 125 -12.90 -1.39 8.88
N ASN A 126 -11.83 -0.78 9.34
CA ASN A 126 -11.88 0.58 9.87
C ASN A 126 -11.32 1.53 8.81
N LYS A 127 -12.20 2.15 8.03
CA LYS A 127 -11.80 3.08 6.97
C LYS A 127 -11.44 4.42 7.58
N ILE A 128 -10.20 4.82 7.43
CA ILE A 128 -9.74 6.16 7.79
C ILE A 128 -10.11 7.10 6.64
N CYS A 129 -10.81 8.19 6.92
CA CYS A 129 -11.04 9.28 5.98
C CYS A 129 -10.46 10.58 6.55
N LEU A 130 -9.87 11.38 5.67
CA LEU A 130 -9.24 12.65 6.03
C LEU A 130 -9.86 13.78 5.24
N LYS A 131 -10.14 14.90 5.90
CA LYS A 131 -10.52 16.15 5.24
C LYS A 131 -9.40 16.56 4.27
N GLY A 132 -9.78 17.00 3.07
CA GLY A 132 -8.87 17.36 1.99
C GLY A 132 -8.42 16.18 1.12
N LEU A 133 -8.67 14.93 1.53
CA LEU A 133 -8.34 13.74 0.74
C LEU A 133 -9.62 13.01 0.30
N SER A 134 -10.09 13.35 -0.90
CA SER A 134 -11.16 12.63 -1.57
C SER A 134 -10.59 11.40 -2.29
N THR A 135 -11.31 10.29 -2.26
CA THR A 135 -11.00 9.11 -3.08
C THR A 135 -12.12 8.81 -4.08
N VAL A 136 -12.96 9.81 -4.35
CA VAL A 136 -14.01 9.72 -5.37
C VAL A 136 -13.35 9.88 -6.72
N VAL A 137 -13.40 8.83 -7.55
CA VAL A 137 -12.91 8.92 -8.94
C VAL A 137 -13.86 9.84 -9.70
N THR A 138 -13.46 11.09 -9.89
CA THR A 138 -14.10 11.96 -10.87
C THR A 138 -13.37 11.74 -12.19
N HIS A 139 -14.10 11.37 -13.24
CA HIS A 139 -13.53 11.15 -14.59
C HIS A 139 -12.88 12.42 -15.21
N ASN A 140 -12.83 13.53 -14.47
CA ASN A 140 -12.17 14.78 -14.85
C ASN A 140 -10.77 14.94 -14.21
N GLU A 141 -10.29 13.97 -13.42
CA GLU A 141 -8.96 14.00 -12.79
C GLU A 141 -7.82 13.44 -13.64
N THR A 142 -8.05 13.13 -14.93
CA THR A 142 -6.94 13.00 -15.89
C THR A 142 -6.23 14.35 -16.12
N ALA A 143 -6.85 15.47 -15.75
CA ALA A 143 -6.26 16.81 -15.90
C ALA A 143 -5.56 17.35 -14.64
N ARG A 144 -5.77 16.76 -13.44
CA ARG A 144 -5.18 17.29 -12.19
C ARG A 144 -3.97 16.52 -11.68
N LEU A 145 -3.87 15.21 -11.94
CA LEU A 145 -2.65 14.46 -11.62
C LEU A 145 -1.51 14.69 -12.63
N ALA A 146 -1.77 15.37 -13.75
CA ALA A 146 -0.73 15.89 -14.64
C ALA A 146 -0.24 17.31 -14.24
N GLY A 147 -0.90 17.95 -13.26
CA GLY A 147 -0.62 19.33 -12.85
C GLY A 147 0.34 19.48 -11.66
N ASP A 148 0.50 18.46 -10.81
CA ASP A 148 1.35 18.54 -9.61
C ASP A 148 2.73 17.88 -9.78
N ALA A 149 3.13 17.58 -11.02
CA ALA A 149 4.51 17.20 -11.35
C ALA A 149 5.40 18.42 -11.71
N SER A 150 4.92 19.64 -11.52
CA SER A 150 5.70 20.85 -11.77
C SER A 150 5.55 21.83 -10.62
N GLN A 151 6.68 22.22 -10.03
CA GLN A 151 6.84 23.18 -8.94
C GLN A 151 6.54 22.67 -7.52
N ASN A 152 7.42 21.82 -6.97
CA ASN A 152 8.27 22.25 -5.85
C ASN A 152 9.37 21.21 -5.58
N SER A 153 10.53 21.35 -6.22
CA SER A 153 11.74 20.60 -5.86
C SER A 153 12.98 21.50 -5.90
N SER A 154 12.89 22.67 -5.25
CA SER A 154 14.08 23.42 -4.88
C SER A 154 14.64 22.86 -3.58
N GLY A 155 15.56 21.91 -3.73
CA GLY A 155 16.60 21.63 -2.75
C GLY A 155 16.36 20.43 -1.86
N VAL A 156 16.62 19.22 -2.37
CA VAL A 156 17.77 18.40 -1.93
C VAL A 156 18.07 17.41 -3.06
N LEU A 157 19.09 17.69 -3.86
CA LEU A 157 19.68 16.69 -4.76
C LEU A 157 20.86 16.04 -4.04
N PHE A 158 20.69 14.80 -3.59
CA PHE A 158 21.81 13.88 -3.47
C PHE A 158 22.16 13.43 -4.89
N ALA A 159 23.11 14.13 -5.51
CA ALA A 159 23.78 13.65 -6.71
C ALA A 159 25.23 13.34 -6.31
N ALA A 160 25.53 12.04 -6.32
CA ALA A 160 26.86 11.50 -6.21
C ALA A 160 27.77 12.13 -7.28
N GLY A 161 28.76 12.90 -6.83
CA GLY A 161 29.68 13.64 -7.71
C GLY A 161 30.79 14.30 -6.91
N GLY A 162 31.39 13.57 -5.96
CA GLY A 162 32.33 14.12 -4.98
C GLY A 162 33.65 13.37 -4.85
N CYS A 163 34.07 12.57 -5.83
CA CYS A 163 35.33 11.81 -5.74
C CYS A 163 36.47 12.32 -6.64
N ALA A 164 36.25 13.31 -7.50
CA ALA A 164 37.32 13.86 -8.33
C ALA A 164 38.11 15.00 -7.63
N ALA A 165 37.44 15.82 -6.83
CA ALA A 165 38.07 16.99 -6.20
C ALA A 165 38.95 16.63 -4.99
N ALA A 166 38.58 15.62 -4.20
CA ALA A 166 39.36 15.18 -3.04
C ALA A 166 40.69 14.52 -3.47
N ALA A 167 40.69 13.76 -4.58
CA ALA A 167 41.90 13.17 -5.15
C ALA A 167 42.87 14.24 -5.68
N LEU A 168 42.36 15.29 -6.33
CA LEU A 168 43.18 16.39 -6.84
C LEU A 168 43.78 17.24 -5.71
N ALA A 169 43.04 17.48 -4.62
CA ALA A 169 43.55 18.21 -3.46
C ALA A 169 44.64 17.43 -2.69
N LEU A 170 44.53 16.10 -2.61
CA LEU A 170 45.56 15.27 -1.98
C LEU A 170 46.84 15.18 -2.85
N LEU A 171 46.71 15.14 -4.17
CA LEU A 171 47.85 15.13 -5.07
C LEU A 171 48.60 16.48 -5.09
N THR A 172 47.90 17.61 -5.00
CA THR A 172 48.54 18.93 -4.92
C THR A 172 49.21 19.16 -3.55
N ALA A 173 48.62 18.67 -2.45
CA ALA A 173 49.24 18.71 -1.13
C ALA A 173 50.51 17.83 -1.05
N ALA A 174 50.49 16.64 -1.65
CA ALA A 174 51.67 15.76 -1.70
C ALA A 174 52.80 16.36 -2.57
N ALA A 175 52.47 17.02 -3.69
CA ALA A 175 53.45 17.71 -4.52
C ALA A 175 54.04 18.96 -3.83
N ALA A 176 53.23 19.72 -3.10
CA ALA A 176 53.70 20.86 -2.31
C ALA A 176 54.58 20.41 -1.13
N ALA A 177 54.21 19.34 -0.42
CA ALA A 177 55.06 18.75 0.62
C ALA A 177 56.39 18.20 0.07
N GLY A 178 56.36 17.57 -1.12
CA GLY A 178 57.57 17.06 -1.79
C GLY A 178 58.53 18.17 -2.24
N THR A 179 58.02 19.32 -2.69
CA THR A 179 58.86 20.47 -3.07
C THR A 179 59.41 21.21 -1.86
N LEU A 180 58.65 21.33 -0.77
CA LEU A 180 59.14 21.88 0.50
C LEU A 180 60.17 20.96 1.18
N TYR A 181 59.97 19.64 1.13
CA TYR A 181 60.93 18.66 1.66
C TYR A 181 62.25 18.66 0.87
N LYS A 182 62.21 18.71 -0.47
CA LYS A 182 63.43 18.85 -1.30
C LYS A 182 64.14 20.20 -1.10
N ARG A 183 63.39 21.29 -0.88
CA ARG A 183 63.96 22.63 -0.64
C ARG A 183 64.57 22.75 0.77
N GLY A 184 63.97 22.10 1.78
CA GLY A 184 64.54 21.97 3.13
C GLY A 184 65.77 21.06 3.19
N SER A 185 65.81 19.98 2.40
CA SER A 185 66.99 19.12 2.26
C SER A 185 68.17 19.83 1.61
N LYS A 186 67.93 20.67 0.57
CA LYS A 186 68.99 21.51 -0.03
C LYS A 186 69.48 22.62 0.90
N ALA A 187 68.61 23.20 1.73
CA ALA A 187 69.03 24.18 2.74
C ALA A 187 69.89 23.53 3.85
N ARG A 188 69.52 22.34 4.32
CA ARG A 188 70.30 21.60 5.34
C ARG A 188 71.66 21.09 4.87
N HIS A 189 71.83 20.83 3.57
CA HIS A 189 73.11 20.38 3.00
C HIS A 189 74.12 21.53 2.77
N HIS A 190 73.69 22.79 2.82
CA HIS A 190 74.59 23.95 2.69
C HIS A 190 75.09 24.48 4.06
N ASP A 191 74.44 24.11 5.16
CA ASP A 191 74.84 24.47 6.54
C ASP A 191 75.64 23.37 7.26
N SER A 192 76.08 22.33 6.54
CA SER A 192 76.92 21.25 7.09
C SER A 192 78.27 21.09 6.40
N ILE A 193 78.62 21.98 5.47
CA ILE A 193 80.00 22.23 5.01
C ILE A 193 80.17 23.74 4.82
N GLN A 194 80.31 24.48 5.92
CA GLN A 194 81.34 25.51 6.13
C GLN A 194 81.36 25.95 7.60
#